data_AF-A0A377XJA9-F1
#
_entry.id   AF-A0A377XJA9-F1
#
_cell.length_a   1.000
_cell.length_b   1.000
_cell.length_c   1.000
_cell.angle_alpha   90.00
_cell.angle_beta   90.00
_cell.angle_gamma   90.00
#
_symmetry.space_group_name_H-M   'P 1'
#
loop_
_entity.id
_entity.type
_entity.pdbx_description
1 polymer ?
#
loop_
_entity_poly.entity_id
_entity_poly.type
_entity_poly.pdbx_seq_one_letter_code
_entity_poly.pdbx_strand_id
1 'polypeptide(L)'
;MARVSTNLGNITYVLMTSLGATLGQALHLTPAASALTGVWFARITGLSMFLAYTGAFFTLSYSPLKAIIQGTPKALWPSVMTRLNVNGMPAAAMWLQCLLVGVFIVLVSFGGDSASAFYNKLTLMANVSMTLPYLFLTIAFPFFKAKTHLDRPFVIFKNRPSTLLATGVVLLVVTFANIFTIIQPVIDSGDWNSTLWMVGGPIFFSLLALGIYESYRRRMASGALVMES
;
A
#
# COMPACT_ATOMS: atom_id res chain seq x y z
N MET A 1 3.57 25.17 28.57
CA MET A 1 3.92 24.63 27.25
C MET A 1 2.63 24.17 26.60
N ALA A 2 2.12 24.90 25.60
CA ALA A 2 0.87 24.52 24.94
C ALA A 2 1.05 23.13 24.30
N ARG A 3 0.22 22.16 24.67
CA ARG A 3 0.16 20.85 23.99
C ARG A 3 -0.23 21.13 22.54
N VAL A 4 0.74 21.13 21.63
CA VAL A 4 0.46 21.03 20.20
C VAL A 4 -0.37 19.77 20.03
N SER A 5 -1.57 19.88 19.45
CA SER A 5 -2.39 18.69 19.20
C SER A 5 -1.63 17.77 18.24
N THR A 6 -1.21 16.62 18.74
CA THR A 6 -0.51 15.61 17.94
C THR A 6 -1.52 14.85 17.08
N ASN A 7 -1.24 14.73 15.79
CA ASN A 7 -1.98 13.90 14.84
C ASN A 7 -1.00 13.11 13.96
N LEU A 8 -1.50 12.21 13.12
CA LEU A 8 -0.66 11.41 12.23
C LEU A 8 0.23 12.27 11.31
N GLY A 9 -0.21 13.47 10.94
CA GLY A 9 0.54 14.36 10.05
C GLY A 9 1.70 15.07 10.73
N ASN A 10 1.63 15.32 12.04
CA ASN A 10 2.65 16.09 12.76
C ASN A 10 3.45 15.33 13.82
N ILE A 11 3.07 14.09 14.14
CA ILE A 11 3.68 13.29 15.22
C ILE A 11 5.20 13.14 15.08
N THR A 12 5.70 12.90 13.87
CA THR A 12 7.13 12.75 13.61
C THR A 12 7.89 14.03 13.94
N TYR A 13 7.35 15.20 13.62
CA TYR A 13 7.97 16.48 13.96
C TYR A 13 8.00 16.73 15.45
N VAL A 14 6.93 16.39 16.16
CA VAL A 14 6.85 16.51 17.62
C VAL A 14 7.91 15.62 18.27
N LEU A 15 7.99 14.35 17.87
CA LEU A 15 8.96 13.39 18.39
C LEU A 15 10.40 13.85 18.14
N MET A 16 10.71 14.35 16.94
CA MET A 16 12.06 14.82 16.61
C MET A 16 12.40 16.13 17.34
N THR A 17 11.41 17.01 17.56
CA THR A 17 11.59 18.20 18.38
C THR A 17 11.95 17.81 19.81
N SER A 18 11.20 16.88 20.40
CA SER A 18 11.47 16.36 21.74
C SER A 18 12.83 15.67 21.81
N LEU A 19 13.18 14.85 20.82
CA LEU A 19 14.48 14.18 20.75
C LEU A 19 15.64 15.19 20.74
N GLY A 20 15.58 16.20 19.87
CA GLY A 20 16.63 17.21 19.77
C GLY A 20 16.75 18.06 21.04
N ALA A 21 15.62 18.38 21.69
CA ALA A 21 15.63 19.11 22.96
C ALA A 21 16.24 18.28 24.10
N THR A 22 15.86 17.01 24.22
CA THR A 22 16.42 16.08 25.22
C THR A 22 17.92 15.85 24.98
N LEU A 23 18.35 15.74 23.73
CA LEU A 23 19.77 15.64 23.39
C LEU A 23 20.53 16.90 23.80
N GLY A 24 19.98 18.09 23.53
CA GLY A 24 20.59 19.34 23.96
C GLY A 24 20.76 19.44 25.48
N GLN A 25 19.76 18.97 26.24
CA GLN A 25 19.84 18.90 27.71
C GLN A 25 20.90 17.90 28.18
N ALA A 26 20.98 16.72 27.55
CA ALA A 26 21.99 15.71 27.86
C ALA A 26 23.42 16.19 27.57
N LEU A 27 23.60 17.11 26.62
CA LEU A 27 24.86 17.77 26.31
C LEU A 27 25.14 19.01 27.19
N HIS A 28 24.35 19.23 28.24
CA HIS A 28 24.45 20.38 29.15
C HIS A 28 24.35 21.75 28.46
N LEU A 29 23.64 21.83 27.32
CA LEU A 29 23.35 23.10 26.67
C LEU A 29 22.35 23.93 27.49
N THR A 30 22.35 25.24 27.29
CA THR A 30 21.35 26.11 27.91
C THR A 30 19.93 25.70 27.47
N PRO A 31 18.87 26.03 28.24
CA PRO A 31 17.50 25.73 27.86
C PRO A 31 17.13 26.30 26.48
N ALA A 32 17.60 27.51 26.16
CA ALA A 32 17.38 28.14 24.86
C ALA A 32 18.11 27.40 23.72
N ALA A 33 19.37 27.00 23.92
CA ALA A 33 20.12 26.23 22.93
C ALA A 33 19.52 24.83 22.72
N SER A 34 19.07 24.17 23.79
CA SER A 34 18.38 22.87 23.71
C SER A 34 17.08 22.96 22.92
N ALA A 35 16.26 23.99 23.16
CA ALA A 35 15.04 24.23 22.39
C ALA A 35 15.34 24.47 20.89
N LEU A 36 16.40 25.22 20.60
CA LEU A 36 16.86 25.46 19.22
C LEU A 36 17.32 24.16 18.54
N THR A 37 18.03 23.29 19.25
CA THR A 37 18.41 21.95 18.77
C THR A 37 17.18 21.13 18.40
N GLY A 38 16.13 21.15 19.24
CA GLY A 38 14.84 20.52 18.93
C GLY A 38 14.23 21.02 17.62
N VAL A 39 14.19 22.33 17.42
CA VAL A 39 13.66 22.94 16.17
C VAL A 39 14.48 22.51 14.95
N TRP A 40 15.81 22.47 15.05
CA TRP A 40 16.67 22.02 13.95
C TRP A 40 16.46 20.55 13.59
N PHE A 41 16.33 19.68 14.59
CA PHE A 41 16.01 18.27 14.37
C PHE A 41 14.69 18.13 13.60
N ALA A 42 13.63 18.81 14.03
CA ALA A 42 12.35 18.78 13.34
C ALA A 42 12.43 19.29 11.88
N ARG A 43 13.20 20.36 11.62
CA ARG A 43 13.38 20.90 10.26
C ARG A 43 14.14 19.95 9.35
N ILE A 44 15.25 19.38 9.83
CA ILE A 44 16.06 18.41 9.07
C ILE A 44 15.20 17.18 8.76
N THR A 45 14.44 16.68 9.74
CA THR A 45 13.51 15.57 9.50
C THR A 45 12.44 15.93 8.48
N GLY A 46 11.90 17.15 8.51
CA GLY A 46 10.92 17.59 7.50
C GLY A 46 11.48 17.57 6.09
N LEU A 47 12.68 18.11 5.92
CA LEU A 47 13.35 18.09 4.62
C LEU A 47 13.66 16.67 4.17
N SER A 48 14.13 15.79 5.08
CA SER A 48 14.44 14.40 4.72
C SER A 48 13.18 13.60 4.35
N MET A 49 12.09 13.78 5.10
CA MET A 49 10.79 13.17 4.77
C MET A 49 10.26 13.68 3.43
N PHE A 50 10.36 14.99 3.16
CA PHE A 50 9.96 15.55 1.88
C PHE A 50 10.72 14.93 0.70
N LEU A 51 12.05 14.86 0.79
CA LEU A 51 12.89 14.25 -0.24
C LEU A 51 12.60 12.75 -0.40
N ALA A 52 12.48 12.02 0.71
CA ALA A 52 12.20 10.59 0.71
C ALA A 52 10.83 10.28 0.09
N TYR A 53 9.78 11.00 0.48
CA TYR A 53 8.44 10.81 -0.09
C TYR A 53 8.34 11.23 -1.55
N THR A 54 9.09 12.27 -1.96
CA THR A 54 9.18 12.65 -3.37
C THR A 54 9.83 11.53 -4.20
N GLY A 55 10.93 10.94 -3.73
CA GLY A 55 11.58 9.80 -4.38
C GLY A 55 10.68 8.54 -4.40
N ALA A 56 10.01 8.26 -3.29
CA ALA A 56 9.05 7.17 -3.20
C ALA A 56 7.87 7.36 -4.17
N PHE A 57 7.34 8.59 -4.27
CA PHE A 57 6.26 8.92 -5.20
C PHE A 57 6.65 8.64 -6.65
N PHE A 58 7.83 9.07 -7.10
CA PHE A 58 8.30 8.79 -8.46
C PHE A 58 8.40 7.28 -8.72
N THR A 59 8.96 6.53 -7.78
CA THR A 59 9.14 5.07 -7.92
C THR A 59 7.81 4.33 -7.93
N LEU A 60 6.93 4.66 -6.97
CA LEU A 60 5.63 4.00 -6.79
C LEU A 60 4.61 4.41 -7.87
N SER A 61 4.82 5.54 -8.55
CA SER A 61 3.93 5.98 -9.63
C SER A 61 3.94 5.05 -10.83
N TYR A 62 5.10 4.47 -11.18
CA TYR A 62 5.22 3.63 -12.38
C TYR A 62 5.54 2.16 -12.09
N SER A 63 6.28 1.86 -11.03
CA SER A 63 6.80 0.51 -10.80
C SER A 63 5.69 -0.54 -10.59
N PRO A 64 4.71 -0.34 -9.70
CA PRO A 64 3.63 -1.31 -9.49
C PRO A 64 2.76 -1.48 -10.75
N LEU A 65 2.43 -0.38 -11.43
CA LEU A 65 1.62 -0.42 -12.64
C LEU A 65 2.32 -1.19 -13.76
N LYS A 66 3.61 -0.92 -13.97
CA LYS A 66 4.43 -1.63 -14.95
C LYS A 66 4.50 -3.12 -14.62
N ALA A 67 4.75 -3.46 -13.37
CA ALA A 67 4.82 -4.86 -12.91
C ALA A 67 3.51 -5.61 -13.15
N ILE A 68 2.37 -4.97 -12.90
CA ILE A 68 1.05 -5.57 -13.13
C ILE A 68 0.78 -5.78 -14.63
N ILE A 69 0.99 -4.74 -15.46
CA ILE A 69 0.69 -4.81 -16.90
C ILE A 69 1.62 -5.79 -17.63
N GLN A 70 2.91 -5.82 -17.27
CA GLN A 70 3.87 -6.71 -17.91
C GLN A 70 3.89 -8.12 -17.29
N GLY A 71 3.48 -8.25 -16.03
CA GLY A 71 3.44 -9.54 -15.33
C GLY A 71 2.17 -10.36 -15.58
N THR A 72 1.17 -9.80 -16.26
CA THR A 72 -0.10 -10.49 -16.58
C THR A 72 -0.27 -10.64 -18.10
N PRO A 73 -1.10 -11.61 -18.57
CA PRO A 73 -1.33 -11.78 -19.99
C PRO A 73 -1.84 -10.49 -20.65
N LYS A 74 -1.24 -10.07 -21.78
CA LYS A 74 -1.61 -8.81 -22.46
C LYS A 74 -3.11 -8.73 -22.80
N ALA A 75 -3.71 -9.87 -23.14
CA ALA A 75 -5.12 -9.97 -23.49
C ALA A 75 -6.08 -9.73 -22.31
N LEU A 76 -5.59 -9.76 -21.06
CA LEU A 76 -6.36 -9.39 -19.88
C LEU A 76 -6.74 -7.89 -19.88
N TRP A 77 -5.91 -7.06 -20.50
CA TRP A 77 -6.04 -5.62 -20.50
C TRP A 77 -6.51 -5.11 -21.87
N PRO A 78 -7.15 -3.93 -21.94
CA PRO A 78 -7.36 -3.23 -23.20
C PRO A 78 -6.03 -3.04 -23.95
N SER A 79 -6.02 -3.25 -25.27
CA SER A 79 -4.80 -3.17 -26.10
C SER A 79 -4.06 -1.83 -25.99
N VAL A 80 -4.78 -0.75 -25.70
CA VAL A 80 -4.20 0.58 -25.47
C VAL A 80 -3.36 0.62 -24.18
N MET A 81 -3.76 -0.09 -23.12
CA MET A 81 -3.06 -0.11 -21.83
C MET A 81 -1.78 -0.95 -21.85
N THR A 82 -1.63 -1.88 -22.81
CA THR A 82 -0.46 -2.76 -22.92
C THR A 82 0.57 -2.29 -23.93
N ARG A 83 0.26 -1.26 -24.73
CA ARG A 83 1.20 -0.65 -25.68
C ARG A 83 2.33 0.06 -24.93
N LEU A 84 3.56 -0.31 -25.27
CA LEU A 84 4.76 0.30 -24.71
C LEU A 84 5.27 1.43 -25.61
N ASN A 85 5.76 2.50 -25.00
CA ASN A 85 6.47 3.57 -25.72
C ASN A 85 7.96 3.22 -25.94
N VAL A 86 8.72 4.15 -26.54
CA VAL A 86 10.17 4.01 -26.80
C VAL A 86 11.00 3.70 -25.54
N ASN A 87 10.51 4.09 -24.36
CA ASN A 87 11.17 3.86 -23.07
C ASN A 87 10.71 2.56 -22.39
N GLY A 88 9.95 1.70 -23.09
CA GLY A 88 9.44 0.44 -22.54
C GLY A 88 8.38 0.62 -21.45
N MET A 89 7.64 1.75 -21.47
CA MET A 89 6.64 2.10 -20.46
C MET A 89 5.21 2.09 -21.04
N PRO A 90 4.21 1.56 -20.30
CA PRO A 90 2.81 1.57 -20.71
C PRO A 90 2.17 2.96 -20.50
N ALA A 91 2.50 3.90 -21.38
CA ALA A 91 2.18 5.33 -21.21
C ALA A 91 0.67 5.60 -21.04
N ALA A 92 -0.18 4.93 -21.82
CA ALA A 92 -1.63 5.14 -21.74
C ALA A 92 -2.22 4.69 -20.39
N ALA A 93 -1.72 3.59 -19.83
CA ALA A 93 -2.14 3.13 -18.51
C ALA A 93 -1.66 4.09 -17.41
N MET A 94 -0.46 4.67 -17.55
CA MET A 94 0.06 5.67 -16.61
C MET A 94 -0.78 6.95 -16.63
N TRP A 95 -1.20 7.42 -17.80
CA TRP A 95 -2.11 8.56 -17.92
C TRP A 95 -3.48 8.28 -17.32
N LEU A 96 -4.03 7.08 -17.53
CA LEU A 96 -5.28 6.67 -16.89
C LEU A 96 -5.15 6.65 -15.36
N GLN A 97 -4.06 6.11 -14.82
CA GLN A 97 -3.77 6.15 -13.38
C GLN A 97 -3.68 7.59 -12.88
N CYS A 98 -2.97 8.47 -13.60
CA CYS A 98 -2.84 9.88 -13.25
C CYS A 98 -4.21 10.56 -13.19
N LEU A 99 -5.07 10.35 -14.19
CA LEU A 99 -6.43 10.88 -14.22
C LEU A 99 -7.26 10.35 -13.04
N LEU A 100 -7.25 9.04 -12.81
CA LEU A 100 -8.01 8.42 -11.71
C LEU A 100 -7.55 8.97 -10.35
N VAL A 101 -6.25 9.01 -10.10
CA VAL A 101 -5.68 9.55 -8.85
C VAL A 101 -6.02 11.04 -8.71
N GLY A 102 -5.92 11.82 -9.78
CA GLY A 102 -6.29 13.23 -9.79
C GLY A 102 -7.77 13.45 -9.43
N VAL A 103 -8.67 12.66 -10.00
CA VAL A 103 -10.10 12.68 -9.67
C VAL A 103 -10.32 12.33 -8.19
N PHE A 104 -9.67 11.28 -7.68
CA PHE A 104 -9.75 10.93 -6.27
C PHE A 104 -9.27 12.09 -5.38
N ILE A 105 -8.12 12.71 -5.68
CA ILE A 105 -7.60 13.83 -4.90
C ILE A 105 -8.59 15.00 -4.89
N VAL A 106 -9.17 15.36 -6.03
CA VAL A 106 -10.16 16.46 -6.12
C VAL A 106 -11.41 16.12 -5.32
N LEU A 107 -12.03 14.96 -5.55
CA LEU A 107 -13.24 14.55 -4.84
C LEU A 107 -13.04 14.55 -3.31
N VAL A 108 -11.86 14.13 -2.88
CA VAL A 108 -11.48 14.04 -1.47
C VAL A 108 -11.19 15.40 -0.85
N SER A 109 -10.48 16.25 -1.59
CA SER A 109 -10.08 17.57 -1.11
C SER A 109 -11.28 18.51 -0.91
N PHE A 110 -12.39 18.27 -1.60
CA PHE A 110 -13.64 19.03 -1.49
C PHE A 110 -14.75 18.33 -0.67
N GLY A 111 -14.47 17.15 -0.09
CA GLY A 111 -15.46 16.22 0.49
C GLY A 111 -16.02 16.50 1.89
N GLY A 112 -15.75 17.65 2.51
CA GLY A 112 -16.47 18.13 3.71
C GLY A 112 -16.10 17.53 5.08
N ASP A 113 -15.65 16.28 5.17
CA ASP A 113 -14.95 15.77 6.37
C ASP A 113 -13.59 16.47 6.46
N SER A 114 -13.11 16.83 7.67
CA SER A 114 -11.77 17.43 7.81
C SER A 114 -10.76 16.57 7.04
N ALA A 115 -9.98 17.15 6.13
CA ALA A 115 -9.11 16.38 5.21
C ALA A 115 -8.23 15.33 5.93
N SER A 116 -7.92 15.57 7.20
CA SER A 116 -7.26 14.62 8.10
C SER A 116 -8.06 13.33 8.35
N ALA A 117 -9.37 13.38 8.54
CA ALA A 117 -10.20 12.20 8.76
C ALA A 117 -10.26 11.31 7.50
N PHE A 118 -10.39 11.93 6.32
CA PHE A 118 -10.35 11.18 5.08
C PHE A 118 -8.96 10.61 4.79
N TYR A 119 -7.89 11.37 5.04
CA TYR A 119 -6.51 10.88 4.95
C TYR A 119 -6.27 9.66 5.85
N ASN A 120 -6.80 9.68 7.08
CA ASN A 120 -6.74 8.54 7.99
C ASN A 120 -7.47 7.32 7.41
N LYS A 121 -8.68 7.51 6.86
CA LYS A 121 -9.45 6.45 6.19
C LYS A 121 -8.67 5.83 5.01
N LEU A 122 -8.09 6.66 4.14
CA LEU A 122 -7.23 6.18 3.03
C LEU A 122 -6.02 5.40 3.53
N THR A 123 -5.36 5.90 4.58
CA THR A 123 -4.18 5.24 5.17
C THR A 123 -4.57 3.87 5.70
N LEU A 124 -5.69 3.77 6.41
CA LEU A 124 -6.21 2.51 6.95
C LEU A 124 -6.59 1.52 5.82
N MET A 125 -7.22 1.99 4.75
CA MET A 125 -7.52 1.17 3.57
C MET A 125 -6.26 0.64 2.89
N ALA A 126 -5.25 1.50 2.71
CA ALA A 126 -3.99 1.11 2.10
C ALA A 126 -3.29 0.03 2.93
N ASN A 127 -3.32 0.13 4.26
CA ASN A 127 -2.73 -0.87 5.15
C ASN A 127 -3.36 -2.26 4.98
N VAL A 128 -4.70 -2.33 4.93
CA VAL A 128 -5.40 -3.60 4.64
C VAL A 128 -5.02 -4.10 3.25
N SER A 129 -5.10 -3.24 2.23
CA SER A 129 -4.82 -3.62 0.84
C SER A 129 -3.38 -4.09 0.61
N MET A 130 -2.39 -3.55 1.31
CA MET A 130 -0.99 -3.97 1.18
C MET A 130 -0.76 -5.40 1.70
N THR A 131 -1.58 -5.86 2.62
CA THR A 131 -1.38 -7.18 3.26
C THR A 131 -2.13 -8.31 2.57
N LEU A 132 -3.23 -8.02 1.86
CA LEU A 132 -4.02 -9.01 1.13
C LEU A 132 -3.20 -9.84 0.11
N PRO A 133 -2.30 -9.25 -0.72
CA PRO A 133 -1.45 -10.03 -1.61
C PRO A 133 -0.60 -11.08 -0.89
N TYR A 134 -0.14 -10.79 0.33
CA TYR A 134 0.66 -11.75 1.10
C TYR A 134 -0.17 -12.93 1.60
N LEU A 135 -1.47 -12.76 1.86
CA LEU A 135 -2.35 -13.88 2.17
C LEU A 135 -2.45 -14.84 0.98
N PHE A 136 -2.71 -14.32 -0.23
CA PHE A 136 -2.77 -15.14 -1.43
C PHE A 136 -1.44 -15.85 -1.71
N LEU A 137 -0.31 -15.13 -1.58
CA LEU A 137 1.02 -15.71 -1.77
C LEU A 137 1.31 -16.82 -0.75
N THR A 138 0.96 -16.59 0.52
CA THR A 138 1.17 -17.56 1.59
C THR A 138 0.29 -18.80 1.38
N ILE A 139 -0.98 -18.64 1.00
CA ILE A 139 -1.87 -19.76 0.66
C ILE A 139 -1.32 -20.54 -0.55
N ALA A 140 -0.79 -19.86 -1.56
CA ALA A 140 -0.23 -20.50 -2.75
C ALA A 140 1.06 -21.29 -2.45
N PHE A 141 1.80 -20.92 -1.40
CA PHE A 141 3.13 -21.47 -1.12
C PHE A 141 3.15 -22.99 -0.90
N PRO A 142 2.26 -23.63 -0.10
CA PRO A 142 2.16 -25.08 -0.02
C PRO A 142 1.89 -25.77 -1.35
N PHE A 143 1.00 -25.21 -2.18
CA PHE A 143 0.66 -25.77 -3.50
C PHE A 143 1.84 -25.67 -4.45
N PHE A 144 2.54 -24.53 -4.44
CA PHE A 144 3.79 -24.35 -5.15
C PHE A 144 4.83 -25.38 -4.71
N LYS A 145 5.02 -25.58 -3.40
CA LYS A 145 5.99 -26.56 -2.86
C LYS A 145 5.65 -27.99 -3.27
N ALA A 146 4.37 -28.33 -3.43
CA ALA A 146 3.94 -29.65 -3.89
C ALA A 146 4.26 -29.96 -5.37
N LYS A 147 4.55 -28.96 -6.21
CA LYS A 147 4.90 -29.15 -7.63
C LYS A 147 6.34 -29.61 -7.83
N THR A 148 6.55 -30.88 -8.15
CA THR A 148 7.89 -31.52 -8.25
C THR A 148 8.66 -31.19 -9.53
N HIS A 149 8.03 -30.64 -10.56
CA HIS A 149 8.63 -30.40 -11.89
C HIS A 149 9.25 -29.00 -12.08
N LEU A 150 9.63 -28.33 -11.00
CA LEU A 150 10.19 -26.98 -11.04
C LEU A 150 11.62 -27.00 -10.52
N ASP A 151 12.55 -26.40 -11.27
CA ASP A 151 13.91 -26.21 -10.80
C ASP A 151 13.93 -25.15 -9.68
N ARG A 152 14.51 -25.51 -8.54
CA ARG A 152 14.47 -24.70 -7.31
C ARG A 152 15.89 -24.49 -6.82
N PRO A 153 16.57 -23.42 -7.26
CA PRO A 153 17.96 -23.16 -6.86
C PRO A 153 18.10 -22.89 -5.35
N PHE A 154 17.00 -22.60 -4.65
CA PHE A 154 17.00 -22.35 -3.21
C PHE A 154 15.75 -22.94 -2.54
N VAL A 155 15.94 -23.73 -1.48
CA VAL A 155 14.86 -24.38 -0.70
C VAL A 155 15.16 -24.27 0.80
N ILE A 156 14.42 -23.41 1.50
CA ILE A 156 14.47 -23.30 2.97
C ILE A 156 13.65 -24.43 3.62
N PHE A 157 12.39 -24.60 3.21
CA PHE A 157 11.49 -25.57 3.83
C PHE A 157 11.54 -26.93 3.14
N LYS A 158 12.35 -27.84 3.69
CA LYS A 158 12.50 -29.21 3.16
C LYS A 158 11.27 -30.08 3.49
N ASN A 159 10.77 -29.97 4.72
CA ASN A 159 9.71 -30.84 5.26
C ASN A 159 8.30 -30.26 5.07
N ARG A 160 7.35 -31.13 4.69
CA ARG A 160 5.92 -30.78 4.55
C ARG A 160 5.29 -30.22 5.84
N PRO A 161 5.48 -30.82 7.03
CA PRO A 161 4.92 -30.25 8.26
C PRO A 161 5.50 -28.87 8.59
N SER A 162 6.80 -28.65 8.35
CA SER A 162 7.43 -27.33 8.55
C SER A 162 6.89 -26.28 7.59
N THR A 163 6.65 -26.66 6.33
CA THR A 163 6.01 -25.78 5.32
C THR A 163 4.60 -25.38 5.76
N LEU A 164 3.79 -26.36 6.21
CA LEU A 164 2.41 -26.13 6.66
C LEU A 164 2.36 -25.31 7.96
N LEU A 165 3.27 -25.55 8.90
CA LEU A 165 3.37 -24.78 10.14
C LEU A 165 3.70 -23.32 9.85
N ALA A 166 4.74 -23.05 9.06
CA ALA A 166 5.14 -21.69 8.70
C ALA A 166 4.01 -20.96 7.96
N THR A 167 3.37 -21.65 6.99
CA THR A 167 2.20 -21.12 6.28
C THR A 167 1.06 -20.80 7.25
N GLY A 168 0.72 -21.72 8.16
CA GLY A 168 -0.36 -21.55 9.13
C GLY A 168 -0.11 -20.37 10.07
N VAL A 169 1.11 -20.22 10.58
CA VAL A 169 1.49 -19.09 11.44
C VAL A 169 1.35 -17.77 10.70
N VAL A 170 1.89 -17.65 9.49
CA VAL A 170 1.79 -16.41 8.69
C VAL A 170 0.33 -16.09 8.36
N LEU A 171 -0.46 -17.08 7.96
CA LEU A 171 -1.88 -16.87 7.69
C LEU A 171 -2.65 -16.41 8.92
N LEU A 172 -2.41 -17.02 10.08
CA LEU A 172 -3.05 -16.64 11.32
C LEU A 172 -2.70 -15.20 11.69
N VAL A 173 -1.41 -14.86 11.73
CA VAL A 173 -0.93 -13.52 12.13
C VAL A 173 -1.46 -12.45 11.18
N VAL A 174 -1.34 -12.64 9.87
CA VAL A 174 -1.78 -11.64 8.88
C VAL A 174 -3.30 -11.51 8.86
N THR A 175 -4.04 -12.63 8.95
CA THR A 175 -5.50 -12.60 8.98
C THR A 175 -6.00 -11.90 10.25
N PHE A 176 -5.43 -12.23 11.40
CA PHE A 176 -5.79 -11.60 12.67
C PHE A 176 -5.47 -10.11 12.66
N ALA A 177 -4.31 -9.70 12.15
CA ALA A 177 -3.94 -8.30 12.01
C ALA A 177 -4.94 -7.53 11.13
N ASN A 178 -5.39 -8.12 10.02
CA ASN A 178 -6.40 -7.52 9.15
C ASN A 178 -7.76 -7.36 9.83
N ILE A 179 -8.26 -8.43 10.47
CA ILE A 179 -9.52 -8.41 11.21
C ILE A 179 -9.48 -7.32 12.29
N PHE A 180 -8.40 -7.29 13.08
CA PHE A 180 -8.23 -6.29 14.12
C PHE A 180 -8.18 -4.88 13.54
N THR A 181 -7.38 -4.66 12.49
CA THR A 181 -7.27 -3.36 11.82
C THR A 181 -8.63 -2.85 11.32
N ILE A 182 -9.48 -3.73 10.80
CA ILE A 182 -10.84 -3.38 10.32
C ILE A 182 -11.79 -3.05 11.47
N ILE A 183 -11.72 -3.77 12.59
CA ILE A 183 -12.66 -3.62 13.73
C ILE A 183 -12.23 -2.50 14.69
N GLN A 184 -10.93 -2.22 14.80
CA GLN A 184 -10.36 -1.27 15.76
C GLN A 184 -11.06 0.11 15.76
N PRO A 185 -11.39 0.75 14.61
CA PRO A 185 -12.09 2.05 14.62
C PRO A 185 -13.43 2.04 15.36
N VAL A 186 -14.16 0.93 15.30
CA VAL A 186 -15.44 0.72 15.99
C VAL A 186 -15.23 0.49 17.49
N ILE A 187 -14.21 -0.28 17.87
CA ILE A 187 -13.90 -0.55 19.28
C ILE A 187 -13.48 0.74 20.00
N ASP A 188 -12.60 1.53 19.39
CA ASP A 188 -11.99 2.69 20.04
C ASP A 188 -12.91 3.93 20.03
N SER A 189 -13.68 4.10 18.95
CA SER A 189 -14.35 5.38 18.65
C SER A 189 -15.80 5.25 18.22
N GLY A 190 -16.33 4.02 18.12
CA GLY A 190 -17.65 3.77 17.53
C GLY A 190 -17.74 4.15 16.04
N ASP A 191 -16.60 4.29 15.34
CA ASP A 191 -16.55 4.76 13.96
C ASP A 191 -16.83 3.64 12.95
N TRP A 192 -18.11 3.33 12.79
CA TRP A 192 -18.61 2.38 11.80
C TRP A 192 -18.32 2.82 10.35
N ASN A 193 -18.19 4.13 10.11
CA ASN A 193 -17.94 4.66 8.77
C ASN A 193 -16.56 4.22 8.28
N SER A 194 -15.53 4.37 9.10
CA SER A 194 -14.17 3.92 8.78
C SER A 194 -14.09 2.42 8.52
N THR A 195 -14.73 1.59 9.35
CA THR A 195 -14.77 0.13 9.14
C THR A 195 -15.47 -0.25 7.83
N LEU A 196 -16.61 0.37 7.50
CA LEU A 196 -17.32 0.12 6.25
C LEU A 196 -16.47 0.47 5.02
N TRP A 197 -15.74 1.59 5.08
CA TRP A 197 -14.81 1.97 4.04
C TRP A 197 -13.66 0.97 3.88
N MET A 198 -13.05 0.53 4.98
CA MET A 198 -11.95 -0.43 4.98
C MET A 198 -12.33 -1.79 4.38
N VAL A 199 -13.59 -2.21 4.53
CA VAL A 199 -14.14 -3.42 3.91
C VAL A 199 -14.59 -3.16 2.47
N GLY A 200 -15.23 -2.01 2.22
CA GLY A 200 -15.80 -1.64 0.94
C GLY A 200 -14.75 -1.54 -0.17
N GLY A 201 -13.57 -0.97 0.12
CA GLY A 201 -12.47 -0.86 -0.85
C GLY A 201 -12.05 -2.22 -1.44
N PRO A 202 -11.56 -3.17 -0.62
CA PRO A 202 -11.21 -4.52 -1.07
C PRO A 202 -12.33 -5.24 -1.82
N ILE A 203 -13.59 -5.14 -1.36
CA ILE A 203 -14.73 -5.77 -2.04
C ILE A 203 -14.95 -5.16 -3.43
N PHE A 204 -15.00 -3.83 -3.52
CA PHE A 204 -15.18 -3.13 -4.80
C PHE A 204 -14.09 -3.49 -5.81
N PHE A 205 -12.82 -3.42 -5.40
CA PHE A 205 -11.71 -3.77 -6.29
C PHE A 205 -11.67 -5.26 -6.64
N SER A 206 -12.10 -6.15 -5.73
CA SER A 206 -12.22 -7.58 -6.03
C SER A 206 -13.30 -7.85 -7.07
N LEU A 207 -14.47 -7.20 -6.96
CA LEU A 207 -15.54 -7.31 -7.95
C LEU A 207 -15.12 -6.74 -9.31
N LEU A 208 -14.43 -5.61 -9.32
CA LEU A 208 -13.86 -5.03 -10.54
C LEU A 208 -12.86 -6.00 -11.20
N ALA A 209 -11.94 -6.57 -10.41
CA ALA A 209 -10.97 -7.54 -10.89
C ALA A 209 -11.64 -8.80 -11.46
N LEU A 210 -12.69 -9.30 -10.80
CA LEU A 210 -13.50 -10.42 -11.30
C LEU A 210 -14.20 -10.06 -12.61
N GLY A 211 -14.73 -8.84 -12.75
CA GLY A 211 -15.31 -8.36 -14.00
C GLY A 211 -14.31 -8.32 -15.16
N ILE A 212 -13.10 -7.80 -14.90
CA ILE A 212 -12.00 -7.80 -15.88
C ILE A 212 -11.64 -9.24 -16.27
N TYR A 213 -11.44 -10.12 -15.29
CA TYR A 213 -11.11 -11.53 -15.53
C TYR A 213 -12.21 -12.28 -16.29
N GLU A 214 -13.47 -12.05 -15.96
CA GLU A 214 -14.60 -12.70 -16.63
C GLU A 214 -14.72 -12.24 -18.09
N SER A 215 -14.52 -10.95 -18.34
CA SER A 215 -14.50 -10.41 -19.70
C SER A 215 -13.38 -11.05 -20.54
N TYR A 216 -12.21 -11.25 -19.96
CA TYR A 216 -11.09 -11.95 -20.57
C TYR A 216 -11.41 -13.43 -20.83
N ARG A 217 -11.94 -14.14 -19.82
CA ARG A 217 -12.33 -15.55 -19.92
C ARG A 217 -13.34 -15.78 -21.04
N ARG A 218 -14.35 -14.92 -21.17
CA ARG A 218 -15.35 -14.98 -22.24
C ARG A 218 -14.73 -14.77 -23.62
N ARG A 219 -13.84 -13.78 -23.76
CA ARG A 219 -13.12 -13.52 -25.02
C ARG A 219 -12.23 -14.70 -25.44
N MET A 220 -11.54 -15.32 -24.48
CA MET A 220 -10.76 -16.54 -24.71
C MET A 220 -11.65 -17.70 -25.17
N ALA A 221 -12.76 -17.95 -24.47
CA ALA A 221 -13.69 -19.02 -24.80
C ALA A 221 -14.38 -18.83 -26.17
N SER A 222 -14.62 -17.58 -26.58
CA SER A 222 -15.21 -17.24 -27.89
C SER A 222 -14.24 -17.30 -29.07
N GLY A 223 -12.94 -17.59 -28.85
CA GLY A 223 -11.92 -17.62 -29.90
C GLY A 223 -11.50 -16.25 -30.44
N ALA A 224 -12.11 -15.15 -29.97
CA ALA A 224 -11.83 -13.78 -30.41
C ALA A 224 -10.36 -13.35 -30.24
N LEU A 225 -9.63 -13.98 -29.31
CA LEU A 225 -8.22 -13.69 -29.02
C LEU A 225 -7.22 -14.50 -29.86
N VAL A 226 -7.66 -15.51 -30.62
CA VAL A 226 -6.79 -16.29 -31.54
C VAL A 226 -6.56 -15.55 -32.86
N MET A 227 -7.40 -14.55 -33.16
CA MET A 227 -7.37 -13.77 -34.41
C MET A 227 -6.56 -12.47 -34.31
N GLU A 228 -6.07 -12.11 -33.12
CA GLU A 228 -5.35 -10.85 -32.83
C GLU A 228 -3.86 -11.04 -32.52
N SER A 229 -3.33 -12.28 -32.59
CA SER A 229 -1.92 -12.61 -32.33
C SER A 229 -1.01 -12.40 -33.54
#